data_AF-A0A7Y6TVB6-F1
#
_entry.id   AF-A0A7Y6TVB6-F1
#
_cell.length_a   1.000
_cell.length_b   1.000
_cell.length_c   1.000
_cell.angle_alpha   90.00
_cell.angle_beta   90.00
_cell.angle_gamma   90.00
#
_symmetry.space_group_name_H-M   'P 1'
#
loop_
_entity.id
_entity.type
_entity.pdbx_description
1 polymer ?
#
loop_
_entity_poly.entity_id
_entity_poly.type
_entity_poly.pdbx_seq_one_letter_code
_entity_poly.pdbx_strand_id
1 'polypeptide(L)'
;MWEEDLARFAGYHQLSARQASLLRSSAEHLLPRSAGGSVCRDNIVAACVHCNRTRHKARSPLDPDCLRMRVRKLVAAGRWLPQGLHRLATMGPGRPQRTVLHGHSSCSSLPPLEEGPLCPTAPSTSTASSAPNPRSSTARSSTPTR
;
A
#
# COMPACT_ATOMS: atom_id res chain seq x y z
N MET A 1 -8.63 -9.11 -6.59
CA MET A 1 -8.83 -7.65 -6.63
C MET A 1 -9.30 -7.28 -8.03
N TRP A 2 -9.92 -6.12 -8.22
CA TRP A 2 -10.36 -5.63 -9.53
C TRP A 2 -9.94 -4.18 -9.73
N GLU A 3 -9.82 -3.72 -10.96
CA GLU A 3 -9.39 -2.34 -11.28
C GLU A 3 -10.47 -1.56 -12.04
N GLU A 4 -11.08 -2.18 -13.06
CA GLU A 4 -11.97 -1.50 -14.00
C GLU A 4 -13.45 -1.90 -13.88
N ASP A 5 -13.74 -3.20 -13.73
CA ASP A 5 -15.13 -3.72 -13.77
C ASP A 5 -15.55 -4.36 -12.44
N LEU A 6 -16.31 -3.60 -11.65
CA LEU A 6 -16.90 -4.05 -10.39
C LEU A 6 -17.94 -5.17 -10.62
N ALA A 7 -18.79 -5.05 -11.64
CA ALA A 7 -19.94 -5.93 -11.85
C ALA A 7 -19.48 -7.34 -12.26
N ARG A 8 -18.52 -7.42 -13.18
CA ARG A 8 -17.90 -8.68 -13.59
C ARG A 8 -17.22 -9.39 -12.42
N PHE A 9 -16.43 -8.64 -11.63
CA PHE A 9 -15.75 -9.20 -10.46
C PHE A 9 -16.74 -9.69 -9.39
N ALA A 10 -17.78 -8.91 -9.12
CA ALA A 10 -18.82 -9.26 -8.16
C ALA A 10 -19.59 -10.52 -8.59
N GLY A 11 -19.98 -10.62 -9.87
CA GLY A 11 -20.66 -11.80 -10.41
C GLY A 11 -19.79 -13.06 -10.33
N TYR A 12 -18.53 -12.97 -10.74
CA TYR A 12 -17.60 -14.12 -10.72
C TYR A 12 -17.36 -14.67 -9.31
N HIS A 13 -17.23 -13.79 -8.31
CA HIS A 13 -16.99 -14.19 -6.92
C HIS A 13 -18.27 -14.29 -6.07
N GLN A 14 -19.44 -14.12 -6.67
CA GLN A 14 -20.76 -14.13 -6.01
C GLN A 14 -20.79 -13.18 -4.79
N LEU A 15 -20.35 -11.94 -5.02
CA LEU A 15 -20.28 -10.89 -4.00
C LEU A 15 -21.36 -9.84 -4.25
N SER A 16 -21.82 -9.21 -3.17
CA SER A 16 -22.54 -7.93 -3.31
C SER A 16 -21.60 -6.83 -3.85
N ALA A 17 -22.17 -5.82 -4.52
CA ALA A 17 -21.40 -4.65 -4.97
C ALA A 17 -20.63 -3.98 -3.82
N ARG A 18 -21.23 -3.92 -2.62
CA ARG A 18 -20.58 -3.39 -1.42
C ARG A 18 -19.35 -4.20 -1.01
N GLN A 19 -19.44 -5.53 -1.01
CA GLN A 19 -18.30 -6.41 -0.70
C GLN A 19 -17.21 -6.32 -1.76
N ALA A 20 -17.59 -6.35 -3.04
CA ALA A 20 -16.65 -6.23 -4.15
C ALA A 20 -15.92 -4.87 -4.14
N SER A 21 -16.60 -3.78 -3.75
CA SER A 21 -15.99 -2.43 -3.67
C SER A 21 -14.82 -2.35 -2.69
N LEU A 22 -14.80 -3.18 -1.63
CA LEU A 22 -13.69 -3.26 -0.69
C LEU A 22 -12.43 -3.87 -1.30
N LEU A 23 -12.58 -4.63 -2.39
CA LEU A 23 -11.52 -5.35 -3.09
C LEU A 23 -11.03 -4.61 -4.35
N ARG A 24 -11.43 -3.35 -4.55
CA ARG A 24 -10.90 -2.49 -5.61
C ARG A 24 -9.40 -2.28 -5.39
N SER A 25 -8.61 -2.50 -6.44
CA SER A 25 -7.17 -2.27 -6.48
C SER A 25 -6.88 -0.77 -6.38
N SER A 26 -5.80 -0.44 -5.68
CA SER A 26 -5.29 0.92 -5.54
C SER A 26 -3.78 0.88 -5.29
N ALA A 27 -3.10 1.98 -5.58
CA ALA A 27 -1.68 2.15 -5.26
C ALA A 27 -1.51 2.55 -3.80
N GLU A 28 -0.68 1.82 -3.05
CA GLU A 28 -0.31 2.11 -1.66
C GLU A 28 1.19 2.39 -1.57
N HIS A 29 1.56 3.43 -0.81
CA HIS A 29 2.96 3.71 -0.54
C HIS A 29 3.43 2.91 0.69
N LEU A 30 4.55 2.20 0.58
CA LEU A 30 5.16 1.47 1.70
C LEU A 30 5.72 2.45 2.75
N LEU A 31 6.44 3.46 2.31
CA LEU A 31 6.79 4.64 3.11
C LEU A 31 5.90 5.81 2.67
N PRO A 32 5.13 6.43 3.57
CA PRO A 32 4.32 7.60 3.21
C PRO A 32 5.17 8.75 2.69
N ARG A 33 4.66 9.51 1.71
CA ARG A 33 5.36 10.69 1.18
C ARG A 33 5.70 11.73 2.27
N SER A 34 4.82 11.89 3.27
CA SER A 34 5.04 12.79 4.41
C SER A 34 6.23 12.37 5.29
N ALA A 35 6.65 11.10 5.20
CA ALA A 35 7.83 10.55 5.87
C ALA A 35 9.02 10.39 4.91
N GLY A 36 9.02 11.07 3.76
CA GLY A 36 10.09 11.01 2.77
C GLY A 36 10.01 9.84 1.78
N GLY A 37 8.88 9.12 1.73
CA GLY A 37 8.68 8.04 0.77
C GLY A 37 8.69 8.49 -0.68
N SER A 38 9.42 7.76 -1.52
CA SER A 38 9.51 8.04 -2.96
C SER A 38 8.23 7.63 -3.71
N VAL A 39 8.07 8.13 -4.93
CA VAL A 39 7.01 7.69 -5.86
C VAL A 39 7.52 6.61 -6.84
N CYS A 40 8.73 6.10 -6.65
CA CYS A 40 9.28 5.05 -7.50
C CYS A 40 8.60 3.69 -7.16
N ARG A 41 8.60 2.77 -8.13
CA ARG A 41 7.86 1.49 -8.07
C ARG A 41 8.20 0.65 -6.84
N ASP A 42 9.43 0.71 -6.35
CA ASP A 42 9.86 -0.06 -5.17
C ASP A 42 9.15 0.35 -3.89
N ASN A 43 8.63 1.58 -3.84
CA ASN A 43 7.87 2.11 -2.71
C ASN A 43 6.35 2.06 -2.93
N ILE A 44 5.87 1.62 -4.10
CA ILE A 44 4.44 1.58 -4.44
C ILE A 44 4.01 0.15 -4.70
N VAL A 45 3.03 -0.32 -3.94
CA VAL A 45 2.46 -1.67 -4.09
C VAL A 45 0.99 -1.60 -4.46
N ALA A 46 0.52 -2.59 -5.21
CA ALA A 46 -0.91 -2.79 -5.41
C ALA A 46 -1.54 -3.37 -4.15
N ALA A 47 -2.59 -2.72 -3.64
CA ALA A 47 -3.34 -3.19 -2.50
C ALA A 47 -4.80 -2.77 -2.62
N CYS A 48 -5.71 -3.56 -2.03
CA CYS A 48 -7.12 -3.23 -2.10
C CYS A 48 -7.50 -2.12 -1.13
N VAL A 49 -8.62 -1.45 -1.40
CA VAL A 49 -9.19 -0.38 -0.56
C VAL A 49 -9.30 -0.81 0.91
N HIS A 50 -9.72 -2.04 1.21
CA HIS A 50 -9.79 -2.53 2.59
C HIS A 50 -8.41 -2.62 3.26
N CYS A 51 -7.42 -3.18 2.58
CA CYS A 51 -6.05 -3.30 3.09
C CYS A 51 -5.45 -1.92 3.36
N ASN A 52 -5.58 -0.99 2.41
CA ASN A 52 -5.07 0.38 2.56
C ASN A 52 -5.72 1.09 3.72
N ARG A 53 -7.06 1.11 3.78
CA ARG A 53 -7.79 1.72 4.90
C ARG A 53 -7.40 1.12 6.24
N THR A 54 -7.19 -0.20 6.31
CA THR A 54 -6.79 -0.87 7.56
C THR A 54 -5.38 -0.50 7.98
N ARG A 55 -4.45 -0.36 7.02
CA ARG A 55 -3.08 0.11 7.28
C ARG A 55 -3.06 1.55 7.80
N HIS A 56 -3.81 2.46 7.17
CA HIS A 56 -3.90 3.88 7.59
C HIS A 56 -4.64 4.10 8.92
N LYS A 57 -5.47 3.15 9.37
CA LYS A 57 -6.12 3.22 10.68
C LYS A 57 -5.18 2.92 11.85
N ALA A 58 -4.02 2.31 11.61
CA ALA A 58 -3.06 2.05 12.66
C ALA A 58 -2.44 3.38 13.13
N ARG A 59 -2.52 3.66 14.44
CA ARG A 59 -1.98 4.91 15.04
C ARG A 59 -0.49 5.11 14.78
N SER A 60 0.25 4.01 14.61
CA SER A 60 1.64 4.02 14.16
C SER A 60 1.74 3.09 12.96
N PRO A 61 2.35 3.53 11.85
CA PRO A 61 2.56 2.67 10.69
C PRO A 61 3.41 1.48 11.13
N LEU A 62 2.84 0.28 11.01
CA LEU A 62 3.61 -0.95 11.24
C LEU A 62 4.65 -1.05 10.14
N ASP A 63 5.84 -1.50 10.54
CA ASP A 63 6.84 -1.99 9.61
C ASP A 63 6.21 -2.98 8.60
N PRO A 64 6.58 -2.93 7.30
CA PRO A 64 5.98 -3.78 6.27
C PRO A 64 6.00 -5.28 6.60
N ASP A 65 7.08 -5.79 7.19
CA ASP A 65 7.20 -7.21 7.54
C ASP A 65 6.35 -7.57 8.76
N CYS A 66 6.31 -6.69 9.77
CA CYS A 66 5.39 -6.83 10.89
C CYS A 66 3.93 -6.86 10.42
N LEU A 67 3.56 -5.95 9.50
CA LEU A 67 2.21 -5.93 8.92
C LEU A 67 1.93 -7.22 8.13
N ARG A 68 2.88 -7.68 7.32
CA ARG A 68 2.77 -8.93 6.55
C ARG A 68 2.50 -10.13 7.46
N MET A 69 3.25 -10.26 8.55
CA MET A 69 3.03 -11.33 9.54
C MET A 69 1.64 -11.25 10.18
N ARG A 70 1.22 -10.04 10.58
CA ARG A 70 -0.12 -9.80 11.16
C ARG A 70 -1.23 -10.15 10.17
N VAL A 71 -1.11 -9.74 8.91
CA VAL A 71 -2.08 -10.05 7.85
C VAL A 71 -2.16 -11.55 7.64
N ARG A 72 -1.02 -12.25 7.47
CA ARG A 72 -0.98 -13.71 7.31
C ARG A 72 -1.68 -14.44 8.45
N LYS A 73 -1.41 -14.05 9.70
CA LYS A 73 -2.06 -14.62 10.88
C LYS A 73 -3.58 -14.41 10.85
N LEU A 74 -4.04 -13.21 10.50
CA LEU A 74 -5.47 -12.89 10.46
C LEU A 74 -6.18 -13.51 9.25
N VAL A 75 -5.51 -13.64 8.11
CA VAL A 75 -6.04 -14.36 6.94
C VAL A 75 -6.22 -15.83 7.24
N ALA A 76 -5.21 -16.48 7.83
CA ALA A 76 -5.31 -17.88 8.27
C ALA A 76 -6.46 -18.11 9.26
N ALA A 77 -6.73 -17.12 10.12
CA ALA A 77 -7.86 -17.15 11.04
C ALA A 77 -9.20 -16.69 10.43
N GLY A 78 -9.24 -16.28 9.15
CA GLY A 78 -10.44 -15.74 8.50
C GLY A 78 -10.93 -14.38 9.03
N ARG A 79 -10.06 -13.63 9.71
CA ARG A 79 -10.36 -12.38 10.45
C ARG A 79 -9.82 -11.11 9.81
N TRP A 80 -9.09 -11.21 8.69
CA TRP A 80 -8.54 -10.03 8.02
C TRP A 80 -9.58 -9.28 7.19
N LEU A 81 -10.36 -10.01 6.40
CA LEU A 81 -11.44 -9.47 5.59
C LEU A 81 -12.80 -9.61 6.31
N PRO A 82 -13.79 -8.76 6.00
CA PRO A 82 -15.15 -8.92 6.49
C PRO A 82 -15.77 -10.29 6.17
N GLN A 83 -16.85 -10.64 6.87
CA GLN A 83 -17.60 -11.87 6.62
C GLN A 83 -18.01 -11.99 5.14
N GLY A 84 -17.94 -13.22 4.61
CA GLY A 84 -18.16 -13.52 3.19
C GLY A 84 -16.96 -13.27 2.27
N LEU A 85 -15.94 -12.51 2.70
CA LEU A 85 -14.75 -12.22 1.89
C LEU A 85 -13.52 -13.04 2.28
N HIS A 86 -13.48 -13.61 3.49
CA HIS A 86 -12.31 -14.37 3.99
C HIS A 86 -11.86 -15.48 3.04
N ARG A 87 -12.79 -16.17 2.37
CA ARG A 87 -12.50 -17.21 1.37
C ARG A 87 -11.59 -16.73 0.23
N LEU A 88 -11.67 -15.45 -0.13
CA LEU A 88 -10.88 -14.85 -1.21
C LEU A 88 -9.46 -14.47 -0.77
N ALA A 89 -9.20 -14.35 0.53
CA ALA A 89 -7.87 -14.08 1.06
C ALA A 89 -7.03 -15.35 1.20
N THR A 90 -7.68 -16.50 1.37
CA THR A 90 -7.03 -17.81 1.49
C THR A 90 -6.71 -18.43 0.12
N MET A 91 -7.44 -18.02 -0.92
CA MET A 91 -7.03 -18.32 -2.29
C MET A 91 -5.74 -17.53 -2.57
N GLY A 92 -4.63 -18.25 -2.78
CA GLY A 92 -3.36 -17.66 -3.25
C GLY A 92 -3.57 -16.84 -4.53
N PRO A 93 -2.55 -16.11 -5.04
CA PRO A 93 -2.70 -15.28 -6.24
C PRO A 93 -3.32 -16.13 -7.35
N GLY A 94 -4.62 -15.92 -7.57
CA GLY A 94 -5.41 -16.76 -8.45
C GLY A 94 -4.81 -16.58 -9.81
N ARG A 95 -4.12 -17.62 -10.29
CA ARG A 95 -3.71 -17.70 -11.68
C ARG A 95 -4.98 -17.43 -12.48
N PRO A 96 -5.04 -16.39 -13.34
CA PRO A 96 -6.22 -16.19 -14.16
C PRO A 96 -6.38 -17.48 -14.96
N GLN A 97 -7.43 -18.23 -14.66
CA GLN A 97 -7.85 -19.33 -15.52
C GLN A 97 -8.16 -18.65 -16.84
N ARG A 98 -7.25 -18.78 -17.82
CA ARG A 98 -7.52 -18.47 -19.22
C ARG A 98 -8.82 -19.21 -19.51
N THR A 99 -9.93 -18.49 -19.62
CA THR A 99 -11.06 -18.98 -20.38
C THR A 99 -10.50 -19.22 -21.77
N VAL A 100 -10.26 -20.50 -22.09
CA VAL A 100 -9.88 -20.95 -23.42
C VAL A 100 -11.09 -20.68 -24.30
N LEU A 101 -11.17 -19.46 -24.81
CA LEU A 101 -11.96 -19.17 -25.99
C LEU A 101 -11.18 -19.81 -27.14
N HIS A 102 -11.67 -20.96 -27.60
CA HIS A 102 -11.28 -21.51 -28.89
C HIS A 102 -11.66 -20.48 -29.96
N GLY A 103 -10.67 -20.00 -30.73
CA GLY A 103 -10.87 -18.98 -31.74
C GLY A 103 -9.54 -18.47 -32.31
N HIS A 104 -8.95 -19.30 -33.17
CA HIS A 104 -7.97 -18.99 -34.21
C HIS A 104 -7.89 -17.51 -34.68
N SER A 105 -6.67 -16.94 -34.66
CA SER A 105 -5.96 -16.45 -35.87
C SER A 105 -4.78 -15.52 -35.56
N SER A 106 -3.60 -15.96 -36.00
CA SER A 106 -2.44 -15.22 -36.54
C SER A 106 -1.85 -13.98 -35.85
N CYS A 107 -0.61 -14.15 -35.35
CA CYS A 107 0.59 -13.33 -35.60
C CYS A 107 0.40 -11.83 -35.92
N SER A 108 0.94 -10.96 -35.06
CA SER A 108 2.01 -10.00 -35.41
C SER A 108 2.55 -9.25 -34.19
N SER A 109 3.86 -9.42 -33.97
CA SER A 109 4.85 -8.47 -33.46
C SER A 109 4.50 -7.54 -32.28
N LEU A 110 5.04 -7.86 -31.10
CA LEU A 110 5.26 -6.90 -30.00
C LEU A 110 6.63 -6.22 -30.19
N PRO A 111 6.73 -4.88 -30.16
CA PRO A 111 8.03 -4.21 -30.03
C PRO A 111 8.59 -4.36 -28.60
N PRO A 112 9.92 -4.19 -28.41
CA PRO A 112 10.54 -4.23 -27.09
C PRO A 112 10.00 -3.11 -26.21
N LEU A 113 9.79 -3.43 -24.94
CA LEU A 113 9.36 -2.50 -23.90
C LEU A 113 10.33 -1.31 -23.87
N GLU A 114 9.80 -0.11 -24.15
CA GLU A 114 10.48 1.14 -23.84
C GLU A 114 10.67 1.22 -22.33
N GLU A 115 11.93 1.33 -21.92
CA GLU A 115 12.38 1.55 -20.55
C GLU A 115 11.72 2.82 -20.03
N GLY A 116 10.73 2.66 -19.15
CA GLY A 116 10.09 3.78 -18.46
C GLY A 116 11.12 4.63 -17.71
N PRO A 117 10.83 5.93 -17.49
CA PRO A 117 11.83 6.92 -17.13
C PRO A 117 12.58 6.52 -15.87
N LEU A 118 13.91 6.39 -16.03
CA LEU A 118 14.83 6.30 -14.90
C LEU A 118 14.53 7.46 -13.95
N CYS A 119 14.19 7.14 -12.69
CA CYS A 119 14.05 8.14 -11.63
C CYS A 119 15.35 8.98 -11.65
N PRO A 120 15.30 10.33 -11.75
CA PRO A 120 16.51 11.12 -11.68
C PRO A 120 17.15 10.88 -10.32
N THR A 121 18.37 10.33 -10.34
CA THR A 121 19.20 10.22 -9.14
C THR A 121 19.43 11.63 -8.63
N ALA A 122 18.84 11.96 -7.48
CA ALA A 122 19.14 13.19 -6.78
C ALA A 122 20.64 13.21 -6.44
N PRO A 123 21.39 14.26 -6.76
CA PRO A 123 22.76 14.37 -6.32
C PRO A 123 22.80 14.46 -4.80
N SER A 124 23.55 13.55 -4.18
CA SER A 124 23.95 13.64 -2.79
C SER A 124 24.89 14.83 -2.64
N THR A 125 24.38 15.98 -2.21
CA THR A 125 25.22 17.05 -1.67
C THR A 125 25.09 17.08 -0.16
N SER A 126 26.03 16.36 0.45
CA SER A 126 26.48 16.58 1.81
C SER A 126 27.07 17.99 1.90
N THR A 127 26.42 18.88 2.65
CA THR A 127 27.12 20.03 3.24
C THR A 127 26.57 20.28 4.63
N ALA A 128 27.35 19.86 5.62
CA ALA A 128 27.20 20.28 7.00
C ALA A 128 27.33 21.80 7.09
N SER A 129 26.43 22.43 7.86
CA SER A 129 26.70 23.73 8.47
C SER A 129 25.96 23.82 9.80
N SER A 130 26.76 23.68 10.85
CA SER A 130 26.45 23.95 12.24
C SER A 130 25.93 25.37 12.41
N ALA A 131 24.88 25.55 13.22
CA ALA A 131 24.58 26.83 13.86
C ALA A 131 24.23 26.60 15.35
N PRO A 132 24.80 27.39 16.27
CA PRO A 132 24.78 27.11 17.70
C PRO A 132 23.50 27.57 18.41
N ASN A 133 23.16 26.81 19.46
CA ASN A 133 22.25 27.16 20.54
C ASN A 133 22.71 28.44 21.28
N PRO A 134 21.84 29.43 21.52
CA PRO A 134 22.02 30.35 22.64
C PRO A 134 21.23 29.86 23.86
N ARG A 135 21.97 29.31 24.83
CA ARG A 135 21.58 29.30 26.24
C ARG A 135 21.72 30.73 26.79
N SER A 136 20.67 31.24 27.43
CA SER A 136 20.73 32.24 28.51
C SER A 136 19.56 31.94 29.45
N SER A 137 19.74 31.17 30.53
CA SER A 137 20.33 31.54 31.82
C SER A 137 19.46 32.49 32.65
N THR A 138 18.82 31.89 33.66
CA THR A 138 18.70 32.34 35.06
C THR A 138 18.09 33.71 35.39
N ALA A 139 16.94 33.68 36.09
CA ALA A 139 16.78 34.44 37.33
C ALA A 139 15.74 33.75 38.24
N ARG A 140 16.19 33.42 39.46
CA ARG A 140 15.44 32.83 40.56
C ARG A 140 15.47 33.85 41.69
N SER A 141 14.32 34.20 42.29
CA SER A 141 14.17 34.85 43.62
C SER A 141 12.66 34.86 43.92
N SER A 142 12.10 33.94 44.71
CA SER A 142 12.04 33.88 46.18
C SER A 142 11.10 34.91 46.84
N THR A 143 9.83 34.50 47.09
CA THR A 143 8.99 34.64 48.33
C THR A 143 8.72 36.01 49.00
N PRO A 144 7.78 36.16 50.00
CA PRO A 144 6.45 35.56 50.24
C PRO A 144 5.36 36.58 50.69
N THR A 145 4.14 36.06 50.85
CA THR A 145 3.01 36.39 51.78
C THR A 145 2.92 37.75 52.49
N ARG A 146 1.75 38.39 52.38
CA ARG A 146 1.01 38.96 53.52
C ARG A 146 -0.49 38.97 53.24
#